data_AF-A0A176VYI2-F1
#
_entry.id   AF-A0A176VYI2-F1
#
_cell.length_a   1.000
_cell.length_b   1.000
_cell.length_c   1.000
_cell.angle_alpha   90.00
_cell.angle_beta   90.00
_cell.angle_gamma   90.00
#
_symmetry.space_group_name_H-M   'P 1'
#
loop_
_entity.id
_entity.type
_entity.pdbx_description
1 polymer ?
#
loop_
_entity_poly.entity_id
_entity_poly.type
_entity_poly.pdbx_seq_one_letter_code
_entity_poly.pdbx_strand_id
1 'polypeptide(L)'
;MAANGYSATTPATKTTGRRFGRKKKSGTSALVHNKMNEPGMKMVEMRTRSNERWGIMRAKISEKFSHWGAAMSLGCFTATHPVHPMRRQAAKELMVHKKQAATERRVQKEGAVHSIAAAKRARAREARVKQLNEAVHPNAVHNP
;
A
#
# COMPACT_ATOMS: atom_id res chain seq x y z
N MET A 1 19.92 7.06 -60.32
CA MET A 1 21.32 6.71 -60.01
C MET A 1 21.43 6.47 -58.52
N ALA A 2 21.84 5.26 -58.14
CA ALA A 2 22.15 4.89 -56.76
C ALA A 2 23.63 5.11 -56.48
N ALA A 3 23.98 5.54 -55.27
CA ALA A 3 25.19 5.08 -54.57
C ALA A 3 25.06 5.41 -53.08
N ASN A 4 25.07 4.35 -52.28
CA ASN A 4 25.17 4.33 -50.83
C ASN A 4 26.54 4.82 -50.36
N GLY A 5 26.58 5.42 -49.18
CA GLY A 5 27.80 5.64 -48.41
C GLY A 5 27.49 5.66 -46.92
N TYR A 6 27.44 4.48 -46.31
CA TYR A 6 27.37 4.33 -44.85
C TYR A 6 28.62 4.92 -44.19
N SER A 7 28.42 5.69 -43.13
CA SER A 7 29.43 5.85 -42.07
C SER A 7 28.70 6.12 -40.76
N ALA A 8 28.63 5.07 -39.95
CA ALA A 8 28.16 5.12 -38.58
C ALA A 8 29.28 5.71 -37.70
N THR A 9 29.04 6.92 -37.18
CA THR A 9 29.79 7.45 -36.04
C THR A 9 28.84 8.27 -35.16
N THR A 10 28.21 7.62 -34.19
CA THR A 10 27.95 8.24 -32.89
C THR A 10 29.29 8.67 -32.30
N PRO A 11 29.39 9.84 -31.64
CA PRO A 11 29.20 9.76 -30.19
C PRO A 11 28.65 11.02 -29.50
N ALA A 12 28.26 10.77 -28.24
CA ALA A 12 28.27 11.70 -27.12
C ALA A 12 27.12 12.70 -27.02
N THR A 13 25.98 12.17 -26.57
CA THR A 13 25.21 12.81 -25.50
C THR A 13 26.17 13.38 -24.44
N LYS A 14 26.38 14.70 -24.44
CA LYS A 14 26.88 15.40 -23.26
C LYS A 14 25.78 15.34 -22.21
N THR A 15 25.73 14.24 -21.47
CA THR A 15 25.19 14.22 -20.11
C THR A 15 26.06 15.18 -19.32
N THR A 16 25.73 16.47 -19.33
CA THR A 16 26.12 17.37 -18.25
C THR A 16 25.52 16.76 -17.01
N GLY A 17 26.34 16.00 -16.29
CA GLY A 17 26.01 15.45 -14.99
C GLY A 17 25.58 16.62 -14.13
N ARG A 18 24.26 16.81 -14.02
CA ARG A 18 23.64 17.60 -12.97
C ARG A 18 24.07 16.90 -11.69
N ARG A 19 25.24 17.30 -11.16
CA ARG A 19 25.66 16.97 -9.82
C ARG A 19 24.51 17.47 -8.96
N PHE A 20 23.68 16.56 -8.47
CA PHE A 20 22.72 16.84 -7.43
C PHE A 20 23.54 17.33 -6.25
N GLY A 21 23.79 18.64 -6.20
CA GLY A 21 24.40 19.26 -5.04
C GLY A 21 23.54 18.85 -3.86
N ARG A 22 24.10 18.04 -2.96
CA ARG A 22 23.44 17.67 -1.71
C ARG A 22 23.06 18.99 -1.04
N LYS A 23 21.80 19.39 -1.14
CA LYS A 23 21.28 20.58 -0.45
C LYS A 23 21.63 20.38 1.03
N LYS A 24 22.45 21.27 1.58
CA LYS A 24 22.82 21.22 3.01
C LYS A 24 21.51 21.25 3.79
N LYS A 25 21.25 20.21 4.60
CA LYS A 25 20.05 20.16 5.46
C LYS A 25 20.10 21.41 6.35
N SER A 26 19.10 22.30 6.26
CA SER A 26 19.07 23.47 7.14
C SER A 26 19.02 22.98 8.60
N GLY A 27 19.67 23.69 9.52
CA GLY A 27 19.65 23.33 10.95
C GLY A 27 18.21 23.23 11.49
N THR A 28 17.31 24.08 10.99
CA THR A 28 15.88 24.04 11.31
C THR A 28 15.19 22.76 10.80
N SER A 29 15.51 22.30 9.58
CA SER A 29 15.00 21.04 9.04
C SER A 29 15.52 19.83 9.83
N ALA A 30 16.77 19.87 10.30
CA ALA A 30 17.37 18.81 11.10
C ALA A 30 16.72 18.70 12.50
N LEU A 31 16.39 19.83 13.14
CA LEU A 31 15.71 19.85 14.43
C LEU A 31 14.26 19.35 14.34
N VAL A 32 13.53 19.76 13.30
CA VAL A 32 12.18 19.23 13.02
C VAL A 32 12.24 17.73 12.75
N HIS A 33 13.21 17.27 11.96
CA HIS A 33 13.39 15.85 11.68
C HIS A 33 13.75 15.04 12.94
N ASN A 34 14.54 15.60 13.87
CA ASN A 34 14.85 14.95 15.14
C ASN A 34 13.64 14.88 16.09
N LYS A 35 12.84 15.95 16.19
CA LYS A 35 11.58 15.96 16.96
C LYS A 35 10.52 15.01 16.38
N MET A 36 10.49 14.84 15.06
CA MET A 36 9.60 13.87 14.40
C MET A 36 10.10 12.43 14.47
N ASN A 37 11.39 12.21 14.77
CA ASN A 37 12.02 10.88 14.95
C ASN A 37 12.14 10.45 16.42
N GLU A 38 11.40 11.11 17.31
CA GLU A 38 11.37 10.73 18.72
C GLU A 38 10.89 9.28 18.93
N PRO A 39 11.36 8.60 19.99
CA PRO A 39 11.02 7.21 20.27
C PRO A 39 9.50 6.96 20.35
N GLY A 40 8.73 7.91 20.88
CA GLY A 40 7.26 7.82 20.92
C GLY A 40 6.62 7.74 19.52
N MET A 41 7.05 8.59 18.59
CA MET A 41 6.57 8.55 17.20
C MET A 41 7.03 7.29 16.47
N LYS A 42 8.25 6.83 16.74
CA LYS A 42 8.78 5.57 16.20
C LYS A 42 7.98 4.36 16.67
N MET A 43 7.56 4.31 17.93
CA MET A 43 6.70 3.25 18.48
C MET A 43 5.32 3.22 17.81
N VAL A 44 4.72 4.40 17.58
CA VAL A 44 3.45 4.52 16.84
C VAL A 44 3.60 4.05 15.40
N GLU A 45 4.71 4.40 14.75
CA GLU A 45 5.00 3.94 13.39
C GLU A 45 5.19 2.42 13.34
N MET A 46 5.93 1.83 14.27
CA MET A 46 6.09 0.37 14.35
C MET A 46 4.75 -0.34 14.56
N ARG A 47 3.92 0.17 15.50
CA ARG A 47 2.60 -0.41 15.78
C ARG A 47 1.67 -0.32 14.57
N THR A 48 1.65 0.82 13.89
CA THR A 48 0.82 0.99 12.68
C THR A 48 1.27 0.10 11.53
N ARG A 49 2.59 -0.04 11.30
CA ARG A 49 3.14 -0.98 10.30
C ARG A 49 2.84 -2.44 10.66
N SER A 50 2.92 -2.81 11.93
CA SER A 50 2.58 -4.16 12.38
C SER A 50 1.09 -4.47 12.13
N ASN A 51 0.20 -3.57 12.54
CA ASN A 51 -1.24 -3.72 12.33
C ASN A 51 -1.62 -3.76 10.83
N GLU A 52 -0.93 -2.98 10.00
CA GLU A 52 -1.08 -3.00 8.55
C GLU A 52 -0.72 -4.37 7.97
N ARG A 53 0.42 -4.94 8.37
CA ARG A 53 0.85 -6.29 7.95
C ARG A 53 -0.16 -7.36 8.36
N TRP A 54 -0.62 -7.32 9.61
CA TRP A 54 -1.63 -8.26 10.11
C TRP A 54 -2.98 -8.10 9.39
N GLY A 55 -3.39 -6.87 9.09
CA GLY A 55 -4.60 -6.59 8.32
C GLY A 55 -4.54 -7.16 6.90
N ILE A 56 -3.43 -6.97 6.20
CA ILE A 56 -3.18 -7.54 4.86
C ILE A 56 -3.15 -9.06 4.90
N MET A 57 -2.44 -9.64 5.88
CA MET A 57 -2.39 -11.09 6.07
C MET A 57 -3.81 -11.66 6.27
N ARG A 58 -4.62 -11.05 7.14
CA ARG A 58 -6.01 -11.48 7.38
C ARG A 58 -6.86 -11.39 6.11
N ALA A 59 -6.66 -10.37 5.29
CA ALA A 59 -7.36 -10.23 4.01
C ALA A 59 -7.00 -11.38 3.04
N LYS A 60 -5.71 -11.71 2.93
CA LYS A 60 -5.23 -12.85 2.12
C LYS A 60 -5.73 -14.20 2.63
N ILE A 61 -5.72 -14.40 3.94
CA ILE A 61 -6.26 -15.62 4.55
C ILE A 61 -7.76 -15.75 4.25
N SER A 62 -8.52 -14.66 4.36
CA SER A 62 -9.95 -14.62 4.04
C SER A 62 -10.25 -14.95 2.58
N GLU A 63 -9.42 -14.48 1.64
CA GLU A 63 -9.48 -14.86 0.23
C GLU A 63 -9.28 -16.37 0.05
N LYS A 64 -8.24 -16.93 0.68
CA LYS A 64 -7.93 -18.37 0.59
C LYS A 64 -9.06 -19.25 1.12
N PHE A 65 -9.63 -18.90 2.28
CA PHE A 65 -10.79 -19.64 2.81
C PHE A 65 -12.00 -19.56 1.88
N SER A 66 -12.23 -18.41 1.23
CA SER A 66 -13.32 -18.26 0.26
C SER A 66 -13.07 -19.11 -0.99
N HIS A 67 -11.83 -19.17 -1.48
CA HIS A 67 -11.45 -20.03 -2.62
C HIS A 67 -11.61 -21.51 -2.29
N TRP A 68 -11.24 -21.92 -1.08
CA TRP A 68 -11.39 -23.28 -0.60
C TRP A 68 -12.86 -23.69 -0.47
N GLY A 69 -13.70 -22.86 0.18
CA GLY A 69 -15.13 -23.12 0.28
C GLY A 69 -15.83 -23.20 -1.07
N ALA A 70 -15.40 -22.38 -2.05
CA ALA A 70 -15.91 -22.45 -3.42
C ALA A 70 -15.52 -23.76 -4.13
N ALA A 71 -14.28 -24.23 -3.93
CA ALA A 71 -13.83 -25.51 -4.49
C ALA A 71 -14.55 -26.70 -3.86
N MET A 72 -14.75 -26.71 -2.53
CA MET A 72 -15.54 -27.73 -1.86
C MET A 72 -16.98 -27.77 -2.37
N SER A 73 -17.60 -26.59 -2.51
CA SER A 73 -18.97 -26.49 -3.02
C SER A 73 -19.11 -27.09 -4.42
N LEU A 74 -18.13 -26.83 -5.30
CA LEU A 74 -18.10 -27.45 -6.63
C LEU A 74 -17.93 -28.97 -6.53
N GLY A 75 -17.02 -29.45 -5.67
CA GLY A 75 -16.81 -30.87 -5.42
C GLY A 75 -18.09 -31.59 -5.01
N CYS A 76 -18.76 -31.08 -3.96
CA CYS A 76 -20.05 -31.60 -3.50
C CYS A 76 -21.10 -31.60 -4.63
N PHE A 77 -21.21 -30.50 -5.38
CA PHE A 77 -22.14 -30.40 -6.50
C PHE A 77 -21.85 -31.42 -7.61
N THR A 78 -20.58 -31.64 -7.95
CA THR A 78 -20.20 -32.61 -8.97
C THR A 78 -20.40 -34.06 -8.54
N ALA A 79 -20.38 -34.32 -7.22
CA ALA A 79 -20.65 -35.63 -6.63
C ALA A 79 -22.16 -35.91 -6.57
N THR A 80 -22.99 -34.93 -6.23
CA THR A 80 -24.45 -35.09 -6.18
C THR A 80 -25.11 -35.10 -7.57
N HIS A 81 -24.50 -34.42 -8.56
CA HIS A 81 -25.01 -34.36 -9.92
C HIS A 81 -23.95 -34.78 -10.95
N PRO A 82 -23.69 -36.10 -11.08
CA PRO A 82 -22.58 -36.60 -11.90
C PRO A 82 -22.78 -36.43 -13.42
N VAL A 83 -24.02 -36.37 -13.91
CA VAL A 83 -24.32 -36.54 -15.36
C VAL A 83 -24.88 -35.28 -16.04
N HIS A 84 -25.04 -34.14 -15.33
CA HIS A 84 -25.60 -32.92 -15.95
C HIS A 84 -24.53 -31.94 -16.47
N PRO A 85 -24.21 -31.93 -17.78
CA PRO A 85 -23.11 -31.13 -18.33
C PRO A 85 -23.35 -29.62 -18.20
N MET A 86 -24.55 -29.13 -18.56
CA MET A 86 -24.90 -27.71 -18.48
C MET A 86 -24.83 -27.16 -17.05
N ARG A 87 -25.37 -27.91 -16.09
CA ARG A 87 -25.35 -27.50 -14.68
C ARG A 87 -23.94 -27.54 -14.08
N ARG A 88 -23.10 -28.48 -14.52
CA ARG A 88 -21.68 -28.53 -14.15
C ARG A 88 -20.91 -27.32 -14.70
N GLN A 89 -21.19 -26.91 -15.93
CA GLN A 89 -20.56 -25.71 -16.51
C GLN A 89 -20.98 -24.44 -15.76
N ALA A 90 -22.27 -24.26 -15.49
CA ALA A 90 -22.77 -23.15 -14.68
C ALA A 90 -22.15 -23.14 -13.26
N ALA A 91 -21.98 -24.30 -12.62
CA ALA A 91 -21.33 -24.39 -11.31
C ALA A 91 -19.84 -24.01 -11.36
N LYS A 92 -19.12 -24.35 -12.43
CA LYS A 92 -17.73 -23.94 -12.67
C LYS A 92 -17.63 -22.42 -12.87
N GLU A 93 -18.50 -21.85 -13.69
CA GLU A 93 -18.56 -20.40 -13.92
C GLU A 93 -18.88 -19.64 -12.63
N LEU A 94 -19.86 -20.12 -11.87
CA LEU A 94 -20.20 -19.58 -10.55
C LEU A 94 -19.03 -19.65 -9.56
N MET A 95 -18.23 -20.72 -9.60
CA MET A 95 -17.00 -20.82 -8.80
C MET A 95 -15.95 -19.77 -9.23
N VAL A 96 -15.77 -19.55 -10.53
CA VAL A 96 -14.86 -18.52 -11.05
C VAL A 96 -15.30 -17.14 -10.56
N HIS A 97 -16.58 -16.80 -10.68
CA HIS A 97 -17.12 -15.53 -10.19
C HIS A 97 -16.96 -15.37 -8.67
N LYS A 98 -17.20 -16.43 -7.89
CA LYS A 98 -16.98 -16.41 -6.43
C LYS A 98 -15.51 -16.14 -6.07
N LYS A 99 -14.57 -16.74 -6.81
CA LYS A 99 -13.14 -16.50 -6.61
C LYS A 99 -12.75 -15.07 -6.98
N GLN A 100 -13.24 -14.57 -8.10
CA GLN A 100 -13.01 -13.18 -8.54
C GLN A 100 -13.56 -12.19 -7.51
N ALA A 101 -14.81 -12.34 -7.08
CA ALA A 101 -15.41 -11.50 -6.03
C ALA A 101 -14.62 -11.56 -4.71
N ALA A 102 -14.09 -12.72 -4.34
CA ALA A 102 -13.21 -12.84 -3.17
C ALA A 102 -11.90 -12.07 -3.34
N THR A 103 -11.30 -12.08 -4.53
CA THR A 103 -10.09 -11.32 -4.83
C THR A 103 -10.34 -9.80 -4.80
N GLU A 104 -11.46 -9.33 -5.34
CA GLU A 104 -11.86 -7.92 -5.31
C GLU A 104 -12.08 -7.45 -3.86
N ARG A 105 -12.77 -8.25 -3.05
CA ARG A 105 -12.93 -7.98 -1.62
C ARG A 105 -11.59 -7.92 -0.88
N ARG A 106 -10.60 -8.72 -1.28
CA ARG A 106 -9.24 -8.63 -0.71
C ARG A 106 -8.62 -7.29 -1.05
N VAL A 107 -8.65 -6.87 -2.30
CA VAL A 107 -8.08 -5.59 -2.75
C VAL A 107 -8.74 -4.43 -2.01
N GLN A 108 -10.06 -4.45 -1.84
CA GLN A 108 -10.78 -3.44 -1.04
C GLN A 108 -10.32 -3.44 0.43
N LYS A 109 -10.16 -4.61 1.05
CA LYS A 109 -9.66 -4.73 2.43
C LYS A 109 -8.22 -4.24 2.57
N GLU A 110 -7.34 -4.58 1.63
CA GLU A 110 -5.96 -4.11 1.59
C GLU A 110 -5.92 -2.58 1.46
N GLY A 111 -6.70 -2.01 0.53
CA GLY A 111 -6.84 -0.56 0.37
C GLY A 111 -7.34 0.15 1.63
N ALA A 112 -8.36 -0.41 2.30
CA ALA A 112 -8.87 0.13 3.56
C ALA A 112 -7.84 0.04 4.69
N VAL A 113 -7.07 -1.04 4.77
CA VAL A 113 -6.00 -1.17 5.77
C VAL A 113 -4.91 -0.11 5.56
N HIS A 114 -4.50 0.12 4.31
CA HIS A 114 -3.54 1.16 3.96
C HIS A 114 -4.06 2.56 4.30
N SER A 115 -5.32 2.88 3.96
CA SER A 115 -5.90 4.20 4.25
C SER A 115 -6.03 4.46 5.75
N ILE A 116 -6.45 3.46 6.54
CA ILE A 116 -6.52 3.54 8.00
C ILE A 116 -5.12 3.71 8.61
N ALA A 117 -4.12 2.96 8.13
CA ALA A 117 -2.75 3.07 8.62
C ALA A 117 -2.16 4.45 8.30
N ALA A 118 -2.39 4.97 7.11
CA ALA A 118 -1.98 6.31 6.71
C ALA A 118 -2.65 7.38 7.59
N ALA A 119 -3.96 7.29 7.80
CA ALA A 119 -4.71 8.22 8.66
C ALA A 119 -4.20 8.20 10.11
N LYS A 120 -3.90 7.01 10.67
CA LYS A 120 -3.32 6.89 12.02
C LYS A 120 -1.94 7.54 12.13
N ARG A 121 -1.09 7.38 11.12
CA ARG A 121 0.23 8.04 11.07
C ARG A 121 0.08 9.55 10.93
N ALA A 122 -0.83 10.03 10.09
CA ALA A 122 -1.10 11.46 9.91
C ALA A 122 -1.57 12.10 11.23
N ARG A 123 -2.57 11.50 11.90
CA ARG A 123 -3.07 11.97 13.21
C ARG A 123 -1.97 12.01 14.27
N ALA A 124 -1.09 11.00 14.32
CA ALA A 124 0.03 11.00 15.27
C ALA A 124 1.00 12.16 15.00
N ARG A 125 1.27 12.46 13.72
CA ARG A 125 2.12 13.58 13.32
C ARG A 125 1.46 14.92 13.66
N GLU A 126 0.18 15.09 13.35
CA GLU A 126 -0.59 16.30 13.68
C GLU A 126 -0.64 16.56 15.19
N ALA A 127 -0.90 15.52 15.99
CA ALA A 127 -0.89 15.62 17.44
C ALA A 127 0.50 16.04 17.97
N ARG A 128 1.58 15.50 17.40
CA ARG A 128 2.94 15.90 17.78
C ARG A 128 3.23 17.35 17.39
N VAL A 129 2.84 17.78 16.18
CA VAL A 129 2.99 19.18 15.75
C VAL A 129 2.22 20.12 16.67
N LYS A 130 0.99 19.75 17.07
CA LYS A 130 0.19 20.52 18.02
C LYS A 130 0.90 20.69 19.37
N GLN A 131 1.39 19.59 19.97
CA GLN A 131 2.17 19.63 21.21
C GLN A 131 3.43 20.48 21.09
N LEU A 132 4.12 20.41 19.94
CA LEU A 132 5.31 21.23 19.69
C LEU A 132 4.95 22.72 19.59
N ASN A 133 3.84 23.07 18.96
CA ASN A 133 3.37 24.45 18.87
C ASN A 133 2.96 25.00 20.25
N GLU A 134 2.26 24.20 21.06
CA GLU A 134 1.90 24.56 22.44
C GLU A 134 3.14 24.79 23.32
N ALA A 135 4.18 23.97 23.16
CA ALA A 135 5.45 24.12 23.87
C ALA A 135 6.27 25.35 23.44
N VAL A 136 6.09 25.83 22.21
CA VAL A 136 6.80 27.02 21.68
C VAL A 136 6.06 28.32 22.02
N HIS A 137 4.73 28.29 22.18
CA HIS A 137 3.90 29.46 22.49
C HIS A 137 3.01 29.23 23.74
N PRO A 138 3.60 29.07 24.94
CA PRO A 138 2.83 28.77 26.16
C PRO A 138 1.85 29.88 26.57
N ASN A 139 2.09 31.13 26.16
CA ASN A 139 1.28 32.30 26.55
C ASN A 139 0.11 32.62 25.60
N ALA A 140 -0.04 31.91 24.47
CA ALA A 140 -1.11 32.20 23.50
C ALA A 140 -2.49 31.63 23.90
N VAL A 141 -2.55 30.81 24.97
CA VAL A 141 -3.77 30.15 25.45
C VAL A 141 -4.38 30.86 26.68
N HIS A 142 -3.69 31.86 27.23
CA HIS A 142 -4.15 32.67 28.37
C HIS A 142 -4.44 34.12 27.97
N ASN A 143 -5.38 34.32 27.04
CA ASN A 143 -6.14 35.56 27.00
C ASN A 143 -7.63 35.18 26.96
N PRO A 144 -8.42 35.53 27.99
CA PRO A 144 -9.87 35.31 27.99
C PRO A 144 -10.58 36.10 26.91
#